data_AF-A0A4U9D0P3-F1
#
_entry.id   AF-A0A4U9D0P3-F1
#
_cell.length_a   1.000
_cell.length_b   1.000
_cell.length_c   1.000
_cell.angle_alpha   90.00
_cell.angle_beta   90.00
_cell.angle_gamma   90.00
#
_symmetry.space_group_name_H-M   'P 1'
#
loop_
_entity.id
_entity.type
_entity.pdbx_description
1 polymer ?
#
loop_
_entity_poly.entity_id
_entity_poly.type
_entity_poly.pdbx_seq_one_letter_code
_entity_poly.pdbx_strand_id
1 'polypeptide(L)'
;MSKSKYADSMVEMDARVGHIMDKLRQLGLDKNTLVVWTTDNGAWQDVYPDAGYTPFPRHQGHRREGGSRVPAIAWWPGKIKEHSRNHDIVGGLDLMATFASVAGIQLPTKDRAGQPIIFDSYDISPVLFGTGKDPRTSCSTLPKMSSPQAPPALATTRRYLTCAG
;
A
#
# COMPACT_ATOMS: atom_id res chain seq x y z
N MET A 1 -25.50 8.69 -13.50
CA MET A 1 -25.03 7.31 -13.71
C MET A 1 -23.76 7.38 -14.55
N SER A 2 -22.73 6.64 -14.16
CA SER A 2 -21.43 6.70 -14.86
C SER A 2 -21.46 5.91 -16.18
N LYS A 3 -20.38 5.96 -16.96
CA LYS A 3 -20.31 5.37 -18.31
C LYS A 3 -19.96 3.87 -18.33
N SER A 4 -19.66 3.24 -17.18
CA SER A 4 -19.36 1.79 -17.07
C SER A 4 -19.70 1.24 -15.69
N LYS A 5 -19.86 -0.08 -15.55
CA LYS A 5 -20.14 -0.71 -14.24
C LYS A 5 -18.98 -0.51 -13.27
N TYR A 6 -17.74 -0.54 -13.78
CA TYR A 6 -16.54 -0.22 -13.02
C TYR A 6 -16.62 1.20 -12.45
N ALA A 7 -17.02 2.19 -13.25
CA ALA A 7 -17.14 3.56 -12.79
C ALA A 7 -18.30 3.73 -11.78
N ASP A 8 -19.41 3.00 -11.93
CA ASP A 8 -20.50 3.00 -10.95
C ASP A 8 -20.01 2.41 -9.61
N SER A 9 -19.27 1.31 -9.66
CA SER A 9 -18.63 0.69 -8.48
C SER A 9 -17.65 1.64 -7.78
N MET A 10 -16.86 2.41 -8.54
CA MET A 10 -15.94 3.40 -7.98
C MET A 10 -16.68 4.55 -7.28
N VAL A 11 -17.78 5.05 -7.85
CA VAL A 11 -18.61 6.10 -7.23
C VAL A 11 -19.27 5.57 -5.96
N GLU A 12 -19.77 4.34 -5.98
CA GLU A 12 -20.36 3.71 -4.80
C GLU A 12 -19.33 3.50 -3.69
N MET A 13 -18.12 3.03 -4.03
CA MET A 13 -17.02 2.89 -3.08
C MET A 13 -16.65 4.22 -2.43
N ASP A 14 -16.51 5.29 -3.22
CA ASP A 14 -16.22 6.64 -2.71
C ASP A 14 -17.31 7.12 -1.74
N ALA A 15 -18.58 6.96 -2.09
CA ALA A 15 -19.70 7.30 -1.21
C ALA A 15 -19.68 6.50 0.10
N ARG A 16 -19.36 5.19 0.03
CA ARG A 16 -19.24 4.33 1.22
C ARG A 16 -18.08 4.75 2.12
N VAL A 17 -16.94 5.12 1.55
CA VAL A 17 -15.82 5.71 2.31
C VAL A 17 -16.28 7.01 2.97
N GLY A 18 -16.96 7.89 2.22
CA GLY A 18 -17.55 9.13 2.75
C GLY A 18 -18.41 8.90 3.99
N HIS A 19 -19.30 7.90 3.95
CA HIS A 19 -20.13 7.55 5.11
C HIS A 19 -19.32 7.13 6.35
N ILE A 20 -18.22 6.39 6.17
CA ILE A 20 -17.32 6.01 7.27
C ILE A 20 -16.67 7.27 7.85
N MET A 21 -16.15 8.15 6.98
CA MET A 21 -15.49 9.39 7.40
C MET A 21 -16.45 10.32 8.15
N ASP A 22 -17.69 10.45 7.66
CA ASP A 22 -18.72 11.25 8.32
C ASP A 22 -19.10 10.65 9.66
N LYS A 23 -19.17 9.32 9.76
CA LYS A 23 -19.45 8.67 11.04
C LYS A 23 -18.34 8.90 12.07
N LEU A 24 -17.07 8.85 11.65
CA LEU A 24 -15.94 9.19 12.52
C LEU A 24 -16.04 10.61 13.08
N ARG A 25 -16.39 11.58 12.23
CA ARG A 25 -16.60 12.99 12.64
C ARG A 25 -17.79 13.15 13.57
N GLN A 26 -18.93 12.53 13.25
CA GLN A 26 -20.15 12.58 14.07
C GLN A 26 -19.93 12.02 15.49
N LEU A 27 -19.08 11.00 15.61
CA LEU A 27 -18.71 10.41 16.90
C LEU A 27 -17.59 11.17 17.63
N GLY A 28 -17.01 12.21 17.03
CA GLY A 28 -15.88 12.94 17.59
C GLY A 28 -14.59 12.11 17.67
N LEU A 29 -14.45 11.06 16.84
CA LEU A 29 -13.31 10.16 16.82
C LEU A 29 -12.23 10.57 15.79
N ASP A 30 -12.52 11.56 14.94
CA ASP A 30 -11.65 12.01 13.86
C ASP A 30 -10.24 12.41 14.33
N LYS A 31 -10.14 13.11 15.46
CA LYS A 31 -8.84 13.53 16.04
C LYS A 31 -8.02 12.38 16.64
N ASN A 32 -8.63 11.21 16.84
CA ASN A 32 -7.98 10.03 17.40
C ASN A 32 -8.08 8.80 16.47
N THR A 33 -8.22 9.01 15.17
CA THR A 33 -8.29 7.93 14.19
C THR A 33 -7.33 8.19 13.04
N LEU A 34 -6.40 7.26 12.84
CA LEU A 34 -5.64 7.17 11.59
C LEU A 34 -6.46 6.40 10.56
N VAL A 35 -6.74 7.02 9.42
CA VAL A 35 -7.34 6.34 8.27
C VAL A 35 -6.29 6.20 7.18
N VAL A 36 -6.14 4.99 6.65
CA VAL A 36 -5.32 4.70 5.47
C VAL A 36 -6.20 4.05 4.41
N TRP A 37 -6.16 4.58 3.20
CA TRP A 37 -6.85 4.02 2.03
C TRP A 37 -5.82 3.64 0.97
N THR A 38 -5.91 2.43 0.44
CA THR A 38 -5.02 1.90 -0.60
C THR A 38 -5.70 0.74 -1.33
N THR A 39 -5.04 0.18 -2.36
CA THR A 39 -5.45 -1.05 -3.04
C THR A 39 -4.42 -2.17 -2.83
N ASP A 40 -4.82 -3.42 -3.05
CA ASP A 40 -3.97 -4.60 -2.92
C ASP A 40 -2.98 -4.76 -4.09
N ASN A 41 -3.40 -4.37 -5.30
CA ASN A 41 -2.60 -4.37 -6.52
C ASN A 41 -3.08 -3.30 -7.52
N GLY A 42 -2.35 -3.18 -8.64
CA GLY A 42 -2.75 -2.33 -9.77
C GLY A 42 -4.01 -2.82 -10.51
N ALA A 43 -4.48 -2.03 -11.48
CA ALA A 43 -5.74 -2.30 -12.18
C ALA A 43 -5.72 -3.63 -12.96
N TRP A 44 -6.84 -4.35 -13.03
CA TRP A 44 -6.98 -5.55 -13.85
C TRP A 44 -7.44 -5.20 -15.27
N GLN A 45 -6.51 -4.93 -16.18
CA GLN A 45 -6.87 -4.44 -17.52
C GLN A 45 -7.37 -5.53 -18.48
N ASP A 46 -7.21 -6.82 -18.14
CA ASP A 46 -7.64 -7.95 -19.00
C ASP A 46 -9.17 -8.06 -19.13
N VAL A 47 -9.93 -7.41 -18.24
CA VAL A 47 -11.42 -7.43 -18.24
C VAL A 47 -12.04 -6.21 -18.92
N TYR A 48 -11.28 -5.54 -19.81
CA TYR A 48 -11.79 -4.47 -20.66
C TYR A 48 -13.10 -4.89 -21.39
N PRO A 49 -14.10 -4.00 -21.53
CA PRO A 49 -14.10 -2.56 -21.23
C PRO A 49 -14.40 -2.19 -19.77
N ASP A 50 -14.68 -3.17 -18.91
CA ASP A 50 -15.13 -2.94 -17.53
C ASP A 50 -13.97 -3.01 -16.52
N ALA A 51 -12.94 -2.19 -16.77
CA ALA A 51 -11.69 -2.22 -16.03
C ALA A 51 -11.24 -0.82 -15.60
N GLY A 52 -10.44 -0.78 -14.54
CA GLY A 52 -9.66 0.40 -14.18
C GLY A 52 -8.48 0.64 -15.13
N TYR A 53 -7.79 1.76 -14.91
CA TYR A 53 -6.64 2.15 -15.72
C TYR A 53 -5.43 2.43 -14.83
N THR A 54 -4.24 2.18 -15.37
CA THR A 54 -2.96 2.60 -14.79
C THR A 54 -2.12 3.27 -15.88
N PRO A 55 -1.49 4.43 -15.61
CA PRO A 55 -0.60 5.08 -16.55
C PRO A 55 0.78 4.40 -16.61
N PHE A 56 1.03 3.44 -15.72
CA PHE A 56 2.32 2.78 -15.58
C PHE A 56 2.43 1.53 -16.47
N PRO A 57 3.66 1.06 -16.78
CA PRO A 57 3.84 -0.13 -17.60
C PRO A 57 3.20 -1.38 -16.98
N ARG A 58 2.44 -2.13 -17.80
CA ARG A 58 1.67 -3.34 -17.45
C ARG A 58 0.55 -3.05 -16.44
N HIS A 59 -0.05 -4.11 -15.89
CA HIS A 59 -1.22 -4.08 -15.03
C HIS A 59 -1.13 -5.20 -13.98
N GLN A 60 -2.22 -5.48 -13.24
CA GLN A 60 -2.29 -6.58 -12.27
C GLN A 60 -1.64 -7.86 -12.80
N GLY A 61 -0.96 -8.59 -11.91
CA GLY A 61 -0.26 -9.85 -12.24
C GLY A 61 1.16 -9.68 -12.77
N HIS A 62 1.61 -8.44 -13.01
CA HIS A 62 2.95 -8.11 -13.47
C HIS A 62 3.80 -7.44 -12.39
N ARG A 63 5.13 -7.59 -12.47
CA ARG A 63 6.14 -6.96 -11.57
C ARG A 63 6.60 -5.59 -12.06
N ARG A 64 5.80 -4.94 -12.90
CA ARG A 64 6.07 -3.58 -13.33
C ARG A 64 5.21 -2.65 -12.49
N GLU A 65 5.51 -1.36 -12.55
CA GLU A 65 4.81 -0.34 -11.76
C GLU A 65 3.28 -0.45 -11.86
N GLY A 66 2.72 -0.75 -13.04
CA GLY A 66 1.26 -0.87 -13.19
C GLY A 66 0.63 -2.06 -12.47
N GLY A 67 1.41 -3.02 -11.98
CA GLY A 67 0.94 -4.14 -11.17
C GLY A 67 1.08 -3.94 -9.66
N SER A 68 2.06 -3.16 -9.20
CA SER A 68 2.40 -3.03 -7.76
C SER A 68 2.36 -1.60 -7.22
N ARG A 69 2.43 -0.57 -8.06
CA ARG A 69 2.26 0.82 -7.65
C ARG A 69 0.77 1.11 -7.54
N VAL A 70 0.32 1.37 -6.32
CA VAL A 70 -1.09 1.56 -5.96
C VAL A 70 -1.32 2.99 -5.43
N PRO A 71 -2.53 3.54 -5.56
CA PRO A 71 -2.84 4.79 -4.90
C PRO A 71 -2.89 4.58 -3.38
N ALA A 72 -2.33 5.51 -2.61
CA ALA A 72 -2.35 5.46 -1.15
C ALA A 72 -2.64 6.85 -0.58
N ILE A 73 -3.53 6.91 0.41
CA ILE A 73 -3.92 8.14 1.11
C ILE A 73 -3.90 7.84 2.61
N ALA A 74 -3.27 8.72 3.40
CA ALA A 74 -3.35 8.71 4.85
C ALA A 74 -4.04 9.98 5.33
N TRP A 75 -4.91 9.84 6.33
CA TRP A 75 -5.70 10.94 6.88
C TRP A 75 -5.73 10.85 8.40
N TRP A 76 -5.36 11.94 9.06
CA TRP A 76 -5.46 12.11 10.51
C TRP A 76 -5.42 13.61 10.86
N PRO A 77 -6.58 14.26 11.07
CA PRO A 77 -6.64 15.70 11.28
C PRO A 77 -5.86 16.13 12.53
N GLY A 78 -4.98 17.12 12.37
CA GLY A 78 -4.12 17.64 13.44
C GLY A 78 -2.86 16.82 13.72
N LYS A 79 -2.65 15.70 13.01
CA LYS A 79 -1.43 14.88 13.07
C LYS A 79 -0.71 14.83 11.74
N ILE A 80 -1.45 14.61 10.65
CA ILE A 80 -0.93 14.64 9.28
C ILE A 80 -1.20 16.03 8.69
N LYS A 81 -0.19 16.62 8.05
CA LYS A 81 -0.32 17.93 7.40
C LYS A 81 -1.29 17.84 6.21
N GLU A 82 -2.26 18.73 6.16
CA GLU A 82 -3.22 18.78 5.06
C GLU A 82 -2.53 19.13 3.73
N HIS A 83 -3.07 18.59 2.63
CA HIS A 83 -2.58 18.84 1.26
C HIS A 83 -1.10 18.54 1.03
N SER A 84 -0.46 17.73 1.87
CA SER A 84 0.91 17.27 1.66
C SER A 84 0.99 16.16 0.61
N ARG A 85 2.14 16.05 -0.05
CA ARG A 85 2.51 14.95 -0.93
C ARG A 85 3.82 14.34 -0.42
N ASN A 86 3.97 13.03 -0.60
CA ASN A 86 5.19 12.31 -0.27
C ASN A 86 5.65 11.50 -1.50
N HIS A 87 6.97 11.45 -1.68
CA HIS A 87 7.67 10.75 -2.77
C HIS A 87 8.71 9.76 -2.23
N ASP A 88 8.61 9.41 -0.96
CA ASP A 88 9.44 8.37 -0.35
C ASP A 88 8.88 7.00 -0.74
N ILE A 89 9.74 5.99 -0.65
CA ILE A 89 9.41 4.62 -1.02
C ILE A 89 8.63 3.99 0.12
N VAL A 90 7.30 3.97 0.03
CA VAL A 90 6.44 3.32 1.03
C VAL A 90 5.73 2.11 0.44
N GLY A 91 5.54 1.06 1.24
CA GLY A 91 4.81 -0.14 0.85
C GLY A 91 3.65 -0.47 1.79
N GLY A 92 2.63 -1.18 1.30
CA GLY A 92 1.55 -1.69 2.15
C GLY A 92 2.05 -2.60 3.29
N LEU A 93 3.22 -3.22 3.10
CA LEU A 93 3.88 -4.04 4.11
C LEU A 93 4.38 -3.23 5.32
N ASP A 94 4.59 -1.92 5.17
CA ASP A 94 5.02 -1.01 6.24
C ASP A 94 3.89 -0.63 7.21
N LEU A 95 2.64 -0.88 6.83
CA LEU A 95 1.47 -0.57 7.66
C LEU A 95 1.50 -1.33 8.99
N MET A 96 2.05 -2.55 9.03
CA MET A 96 2.12 -3.34 10.26
C MET A 96 2.99 -2.66 11.33
N ALA A 97 4.24 -2.32 11.03
CA ALA A 97 5.13 -1.64 11.97
C ALA A 97 4.62 -0.24 12.31
N THR A 98 4.05 0.47 11.34
CA THR A 98 3.49 1.80 11.53
C THR A 98 2.28 1.78 12.48
N PHE A 99 1.35 0.85 12.31
CA PHE A 99 0.19 0.72 13.22
C PHE A 99 0.62 0.31 14.62
N ALA A 100 1.61 -0.59 14.74
CA ALA A 100 2.17 -0.95 16.03
C ALA A 100 2.79 0.27 16.73
N SER A 101 3.63 1.04 16.02
CA SER A 101 4.25 2.27 16.51
C SER A 101 3.22 3.32 16.96
N VAL A 102 2.23 3.59 16.11
CA VAL A 102 1.12 4.52 16.40
C VAL A 102 0.31 4.09 17.62
N ALA A 103 0.12 2.79 17.83
CA ALA A 103 -0.57 2.24 18.99
C ALA A 103 0.31 2.12 20.25
N GLY A 104 1.61 2.45 20.18
CA GLY A 104 2.56 2.26 21.27
C GLY A 104 2.86 0.78 21.57
N ILE A 105 2.67 -0.10 20.59
CA ILE A 105 2.86 -1.55 20.69
C ILE A 105 4.20 -1.94 20.06
N GLN A 106 4.96 -2.79 20.76
CA GLN A 106 6.16 -3.40 20.19
C GLN A 106 5.80 -4.64 19.38
N LEU A 107 6.40 -4.77 18.20
CA LEU A 107 6.28 -5.99 17.39
C LEU A 107 6.95 -7.18 18.09
N PRO A 108 6.43 -8.40 17.92
CA PRO A 108 7.01 -9.59 18.54
C PRO A 108 8.40 -9.88 17.96
N THR A 109 9.36 -10.22 18.82
CA THR A 109 10.73 -10.54 18.41
C THR A 109 10.93 -12.02 18.10
N LYS A 110 9.96 -12.87 18.46
CA LYS A 110 10.01 -14.32 18.28
C LYS A 110 8.69 -14.85 17.71
N ASP A 111 8.79 -15.88 16.88
CA ASP A 111 7.64 -16.57 16.31
C ASP A 111 7.05 -17.59 17.29
N ARG A 112 6.02 -18.32 16.84
CA ARG A 112 5.35 -19.34 17.66
C ARG A 112 6.26 -20.50 18.05
N ALA A 113 7.36 -20.72 17.34
CA ALA A 113 8.37 -21.74 17.61
C ALA A 113 9.57 -21.17 18.40
N GLY A 114 9.52 -19.89 18.81
CA GLY A 114 10.58 -19.21 19.55
C GLY A 114 11.77 -18.74 18.70
N GLN A 115 11.68 -18.82 17.37
CA GLN A 115 12.73 -18.35 16.46
C GLN A 115 12.67 -16.83 16.29
N PRO A 116 13.81 -16.14 16.11
CA PRO A 116 13.82 -14.70 15.85
C PRO A 116 12.98 -14.33 14.62
N ILE A 117 12.12 -13.32 14.75
CA ILE A 117 11.38 -12.76 13.61
C ILE A 117 12.16 -11.57 13.04
N ILE A 118 12.27 -11.55 11.72
CA ILE A 118 12.69 -10.39 10.95
C ILE A 118 11.49 -9.93 10.15
N PHE A 119 11.03 -8.70 10.39
CA PHE A 119 9.97 -8.10 9.60
C PHE A 119 10.56 -7.27 8.47
N ASP A 120 9.99 -7.39 7.28
CA ASP A 120 10.28 -6.48 6.17
C ASP A 120 9.66 -5.09 6.36
N SER A 121 8.76 -4.95 7.35
CA SER A 121 7.98 -3.77 7.69
C SER A 121 8.81 -2.71 8.42
N TYR A 122 8.78 -1.48 7.92
CA TYR A 122 9.33 -0.32 8.60
C TYR A 122 8.24 0.61 9.13
N ASP A 123 8.55 1.37 10.19
CA ASP A 123 7.66 2.41 10.69
C ASP A 123 7.77 3.68 9.84
N ILE A 124 6.69 4.01 9.14
CA ILE A 124 6.58 5.21 8.30
C ILE A 124 5.91 6.38 9.04
N SER A 125 5.67 6.28 10.34
CA SER A 125 5.15 7.39 11.14
C SER A 125 5.95 8.70 11.01
N PRO A 126 7.29 8.69 10.84
CA PRO A 126 8.03 9.95 10.61
C PRO A 126 7.65 10.64 9.30
N VAL A 127 7.32 9.85 8.28
CA VAL A 127 6.83 10.33 6.98
C VAL A 127 5.43 10.92 7.13
N LEU A 128 4.54 10.19 7.80
CA LEU A 128 3.15 10.61 8.00
C LEU A 128 3.05 11.94 8.77
N PHE A 129 3.87 12.09 9.81
CA PHE A 129 3.83 13.25 10.70
C PHE A 129 4.83 14.35 10.33
N GLY A 130 5.60 14.17 9.24
CA GLY A 130 6.58 15.15 8.77
C GLY A 130 7.74 15.39 9.75
N THR A 131 8.05 14.42 10.60
CA THR A 131 9.14 14.49 11.58
C THR A 131 10.45 13.89 11.06
N GLY A 132 10.42 13.17 9.94
CA GLY A 132 11.60 12.55 9.35
C GLY A 132 11.37 11.98 7.96
N LYS A 133 12.41 11.33 7.43
CA LYS A 133 12.34 10.56 6.17
C LYS A 133 12.02 9.11 6.44
N ASP A 134 11.52 8.46 5.42
CA ASP A 134 11.34 7.02 5.40
C ASP A 134 12.67 6.25 5.52
N PRO A 135 12.77 5.20 6.36
CA PRO A 135 13.97 4.36 6.43
C PRO A 135 14.14 3.41 5.23
N ARG A 136 13.10 3.15 4.43
CA ARG A 136 13.19 2.24 3.28
C ARG A 136 13.89 2.95 2.12
N THR A 137 14.96 2.32 1.67
CA THR A 137 15.73 2.76 0.50
C THR A 137 15.55 1.85 -0.71
N SER A 138 14.87 0.72 -0.54
CA SER A 138 14.65 -0.26 -1.59
C SER A 138 13.37 -1.07 -1.39
N CYS A 139 12.86 -1.60 -2.50
CA CYS A 139 11.73 -2.52 -2.51
C CYS A 139 11.83 -3.50 -3.67
N SER A 140 11.41 -4.73 -3.37
CA SER A 140 11.61 -5.89 -4.22
C SER A 140 10.27 -6.53 -4.54
N THR A 141 10.01 -6.78 -5.82
CA THR A 141 8.89 -7.62 -6.25
C THR A 141 9.41 -9.02 -6.58
N LEU A 142 8.91 -10.05 -5.90
CA LEU A 142 9.41 -11.40 -6.09
C LEU A 142 9.03 -12.00 -7.45
N PRO A 143 9.87 -12.88 -7.99
CA PRO A 143 9.47 -13.68 -9.10
C PRO A 143 8.23 -14.52 -8.78
N LYS A 144 7.21 -14.45 -9.63
CA LYS A 144 6.20 -15.51 -9.78
C LYS A 144 6.99 -16.80 -9.91
N MET A 145 6.91 -17.65 -8.88
CA MET A 145 7.50 -18.98 -8.93
C MET A 145 6.96 -19.64 -10.19
N SER A 146 7.85 -19.87 -11.16
CA SER A 146 7.56 -20.83 -12.22
C SER A 146 7.26 -22.16 -11.53
N SER A 147 6.30 -22.92 -12.06
CA SER A 147 6.05 -24.30 -11.64
C SER A 147 7.38 -25.08 -11.49
N PRO A 148 7.42 -26.15 -10.67
CA PRO A 148 8.65 -26.87 -10.30
C PRO A 148 9.41 -27.56 -11.46
N GLN A 149 9.10 -27.23 -12.72
CA GLN A 149 9.68 -27.82 -13.94
C GLN A 149 10.49 -26.83 -14.79
N ALA A 150 10.78 -25.62 -14.31
CA ALA A 150 11.68 -24.72 -15.02
C ALA A 150 13.16 -25.13 -14.75
N PRO A 151 13.98 -25.38 -15.80
CA PRO A 151 15.40 -25.68 -15.62
C PRO A 151 16.13 -24.48 -15.00
N PRO A 152 17.30 -24.70 -14.36
CA PRO A 152 18.02 -23.65 -13.64
C PRO A 152 18.57 -22.61 -14.63
N ALA A 153 17.77 -21.59 -14.91
CA ALA A 153 18.21 -20.43 -15.66
C ALA A 153 19.03 -19.54 -14.71
N LEU A 154 20.35 -19.73 -14.79
CA LEU A 154 21.42 -18.76 -14.56
C LEU A 154 21.02 -17.53 -13.73
N ALA A 155 21.53 -17.51 -12.50
CA ALA A 155 21.64 -16.34 -11.65
C ALA A 155 22.38 -15.20 -12.39
N THR A 156 21.64 -14.46 -13.21
CA THR A 156 22.06 -13.16 -13.71
C THR A 156 21.35 -12.12 -12.87
N THR A 157 22.15 -11.43 -12.09
CA THR A 157 21.87 -10.24 -11.30
C THR A 157 20.98 -9.26 -12.08
N ARG A 158 19.67 -9.37 -11.93
CA ARG A 158 18.73 -8.33 -12.37
C ARG A 158 18.03 -7.81 -11.13
N ARG A 159 18.60 -6.74 -10.55
CA ARG A 159 17.91 -5.89 -9.59
C ARG A 159 16.74 -5.24 -10.32
N TYR A 160 15.53 -5.73 -10.10
CA TYR A 160 14.32 -5.01 -10.47
C TYR A 160 13.87 -4.20 -9.25
N LEU A 161 14.13 -2.89 -9.26
CA LEU A 161 13.54 -1.94 -8.33
C LEU A 161 12.09 -1.69 -8.75
N THR A 162 11.11 -1.94 -7.87
CA THR A 162 9.83 -1.19 -7.86
C THR A 162 9.15 -1.31 -6.48
N CYS A 163 9.40 -0.35 -5.60
CA CYS A 163 8.32 0.37 -4.90
C CYS A 163 8.54 1.84 -5.26
N ALA A 164 7.45 2.57 -5.43
CA ALA A 164 7.50 3.89 -6.01
C ALA A 164 7.65 4.99 -4.97
N GLY A 165 8.51 5.96 -5.28
CA GLY A 165 8.37 7.37 -4.88
C GLY A 165 7.60 8.16 -5.94
#